data_AF-A0A4Q9VZN0-F1
#
_entry.id   AF-A0A4Q9VZN0-F1
#
_cell.length_a   1.000
_cell.length_b   1.000
_cell.length_c   1.000
_cell.angle_alpha   90.00
_cell.angle_beta   90.00
_cell.angle_gamma   90.00
#
_symmetry.space_group_name_H-M   'P 1'
#
loop_
_entity.id
_entity.type
_entity.pdbx_description
1 polymer ?
#
loop_
_entity_poly.entity_id
_entity_poly.type
_entity_poly.pdbx_seq_one_letter_code
_entity_poly.pdbx_strand_id
1 'polypeptide(L)'
;AKSELANGVEIDGKKYYNFYGVGALDSDPIKTGAEYAKKHGWDTPQKAIYGGADFIHKHFLSHDDQNTLYSMRWNPKNPGEHQYATDIKWAESNANIIADFYKNMKTEGKYFKLYVYKDDDKLQK
;
A
#
# COMPACT_ATOMS: atom_id res chain seq x y z
N ALA A 1 -7.02 -8.51 14.50
CA ALA A 1 -8.10 -8.95 13.59
C ALA A 1 -7.82 -10.39 13.19
N LYS A 2 -8.83 -11.28 13.23
CA LYS A 2 -8.74 -12.64 12.68
C LYS A 2 -9.40 -12.61 11.29
N SER A 3 -8.71 -12.10 10.27
CA SER A 3 -9.25 -12.14 8.90
C SER A 3 -9.01 -13.52 8.28
N GLU A 4 -10.00 -14.03 7.55
CA GLU A 4 -9.99 -15.39 6.99
C GLU A 4 -8.82 -15.59 6.01
N LEU A 5 -8.60 -14.65 5.08
CA LEU A 5 -7.47 -14.68 4.13
C LEU A 5 -6.09 -14.74 4.82
N ALA A 6 -5.92 -14.03 5.94
CA ALA A 6 -4.66 -14.02 6.67
C ALA A 6 -4.44 -15.31 7.49
N ASN A 7 -5.52 -15.97 7.92
CA ASN A 7 -5.46 -17.26 8.61
C ASN A 7 -5.23 -18.45 7.65
N GLY A 8 -5.42 -18.20 6.35
CA GLY A 8 -5.18 -19.15 5.28
C GLY A 8 -6.44 -19.90 4.86
N VAL A 9 -6.65 -19.96 3.54
CA VAL A 9 -7.79 -20.65 2.91
C VAL A 9 -7.30 -21.94 2.28
N GLU A 10 -8.03 -23.03 2.51
CA GLU A 10 -7.69 -24.34 1.96
C GLU A 10 -8.20 -24.49 0.52
N ILE A 11 -7.30 -24.84 -0.41
CA ILE A 11 -7.62 -25.15 -1.80
C ILE A 11 -6.84 -26.42 -2.17
N ASP A 12 -7.56 -27.46 -2.60
CA ASP A 12 -7.01 -28.76 -3.00
C ASP A 12 -6.06 -29.38 -1.96
N GLY A 13 -6.44 -29.32 -0.67
CA GLY A 13 -5.67 -29.90 0.44
C GLY A 13 -4.43 -29.10 0.87
N LYS A 14 -4.25 -27.88 0.37
CA LYS A 14 -3.16 -26.97 0.77
C LYS A 14 -3.71 -25.62 1.19
N LYS A 15 -3.12 -25.03 2.24
CA LYS A 15 -3.49 -23.68 2.70
C LYS A 15 -2.69 -22.60 1.97
N TYR A 16 -3.37 -21.52 1.61
CA TYR A 16 -2.79 -20.34 0.98
C TYR A 16 -3.17 -19.09 1.77
N TYR A 17 -2.22 -18.17 1.92
CA TYR A 17 -2.32 -17.02 2.82
C TYR A 17 -2.25 -15.71 2.05
N ASN A 18 -2.98 -14.69 2.51
CA ASN A 18 -2.94 -13.35 1.92
C ASN A 18 -3.16 -12.28 3.00
N PHE A 19 -2.09 -11.54 3.33
CA PHE A 19 -2.09 -10.55 4.43
C PHE A 19 -2.47 -9.14 3.99
N TYR A 20 -2.44 -8.87 2.69
CA TYR A 20 -2.63 -7.52 2.14
C TYR A 20 -3.87 -7.41 1.25
N GLY A 21 -4.68 -8.47 1.17
CA GLY A 21 -5.89 -8.50 0.33
C GLY A 21 -5.59 -8.42 -1.17
N VAL A 22 -4.40 -8.84 -1.60
CA VAL A 22 -4.00 -8.73 -3.02
C VAL A 22 -4.89 -9.62 -3.88
N GLY A 23 -5.51 -9.05 -4.91
CA GLY A 23 -6.40 -9.79 -5.81
C GLY A 23 -7.75 -10.22 -5.19
N ALA A 24 -8.08 -9.75 -3.99
CA ALA A 24 -9.39 -9.98 -3.37
C ALA A 24 -10.43 -8.98 -3.93
N LEU A 25 -11.24 -9.44 -4.89
CA LEU A 25 -12.29 -8.63 -5.52
C LEU A 25 -13.54 -8.58 -4.64
N ASP A 26 -14.20 -7.42 -4.57
CA ASP A 26 -15.37 -7.19 -3.71
C ASP A 26 -16.52 -8.20 -3.93
N SER A 27 -16.65 -8.74 -5.15
CA SER A 27 -17.67 -9.74 -5.48
C SER A 27 -17.49 -11.07 -4.74
N ASP A 28 -16.25 -11.48 -4.48
CA ASP A 28 -15.91 -12.73 -3.77
C ASP A 28 -14.46 -12.65 -3.24
N PRO A 29 -14.22 -11.88 -2.17
CA PRO A 29 -12.87 -11.51 -1.74
C PRO A 29 -12.08 -12.70 -1.20
N ILE A 30 -12.75 -13.67 -0.57
CA ILE A 30 -12.10 -14.87 -0.02
C ILE A 30 -11.61 -15.76 -1.15
N LYS A 31 -12.48 -16.10 -2.11
CA LYS A 31 -12.11 -16.97 -3.23
C LYS A 31 -11.04 -16.33 -4.09
N THR A 32 -11.27 -15.12 -4.57
CA THR A 32 -10.35 -14.44 -5.50
C THR A 32 -8.99 -14.14 -4.86
N GLY A 33 -8.99 -13.71 -3.59
CA GLY A 33 -7.75 -13.48 -2.83
C GLY A 33 -6.96 -14.77 -2.56
N ALA A 34 -7.63 -15.90 -2.32
CA ALA A 34 -7.00 -17.20 -2.13
C ALA A 34 -6.50 -17.81 -3.45
N GLU A 35 -7.25 -17.64 -4.55
CA GLU A 35 -6.82 -18.02 -5.90
C GLU A 35 -5.58 -17.23 -6.34
N TYR A 36 -5.52 -15.92 -6.02
CA TYR A 36 -4.33 -15.11 -6.25
C TYR A 36 -3.14 -15.65 -5.45
N ALA A 37 -3.33 -15.93 -4.16
CA ALA A 37 -2.29 -16.50 -3.29
C ALA A 37 -1.80 -17.86 -3.80
N LYS A 38 -2.71 -18.73 -4.27
CA LYS A 38 -2.39 -20.00 -4.91
C LYS A 38 -1.54 -19.81 -6.16
N LYS A 39 -1.95 -18.92 -7.06
CA LYS A 39 -1.22 -18.60 -8.29
C LYS A 39 0.21 -18.13 -8.04
N HIS A 40 0.45 -17.43 -6.93
CA HIS A 40 1.77 -16.91 -6.55
C HIS A 40 2.53 -17.81 -5.56
N GLY A 41 2.01 -19.00 -5.27
CA GLY A 41 2.67 -19.97 -4.40
C GLY A 41 2.80 -19.52 -2.94
N TRP A 42 1.88 -18.69 -2.45
CA TRP A 42 1.84 -18.18 -1.07
C TRP A 42 1.28 -19.23 -0.10
N ASP A 43 1.93 -20.39 -0.06
CA ASP A 43 1.52 -21.58 0.69
C ASP A 43 2.02 -21.62 2.15
N THR A 44 2.69 -20.56 2.57
CA THR A 44 3.14 -20.34 3.95
C THR A 44 2.92 -18.87 4.31
N PRO A 45 2.70 -18.54 5.60
CA PRO A 45 2.54 -17.16 6.02
C PRO A 45 3.71 -16.26 5.59
N GLN A 46 4.94 -16.76 5.68
CA GLN A 46 6.16 -16.05 5.34
C GLN A 46 6.20 -15.69 3.84
N LYS A 47 5.87 -16.62 2.94
CA LYS A 47 5.81 -16.34 1.51
C LYS A 47 4.74 -15.30 1.17
N ALA A 48 3.59 -15.35 1.84
CA ALA A 48 2.53 -14.36 1.66
C ALA A 48 2.93 -12.96 2.13
N ILE A 49 3.65 -12.86 3.25
CA ILE A 49 4.19 -11.59 3.76
C ILE A 49 5.20 -11.01 2.77
N TYR A 50 6.23 -11.77 2.39
CA TYR A 50 7.26 -11.28 1.46
C TYR A 50 6.71 -10.99 0.06
N GLY A 51 5.90 -11.89 -0.49
CA GLY A 51 5.30 -11.74 -1.81
C GLY A 51 4.31 -10.59 -1.88
N GLY A 52 3.51 -10.39 -0.83
CA GLY A 52 2.60 -9.25 -0.75
C GLY A 52 3.33 -7.91 -0.59
N ALA A 53 4.42 -7.87 0.20
CA ALA A 53 5.28 -6.69 0.29
C ALA A 53 5.96 -6.35 -1.05
N ASP A 54 6.46 -7.35 -1.77
CA ASP A 54 7.01 -7.19 -3.12
C ASP A 54 5.95 -6.68 -4.11
N PHE A 55 4.73 -7.21 -4.05
CA PHE A 55 3.59 -6.70 -4.82
C PHE A 55 3.34 -5.21 -4.54
N ILE A 56 3.30 -4.82 -3.26
CA ILE A 56 3.08 -3.42 -2.86
C ILE A 56 4.18 -2.53 -3.43
N HIS A 57 5.44 -2.92 -3.30
CA HIS A 57 6.55 -2.14 -3.84
C HIS A 57 6.43 -1.96 -5.37
N LYS A 58 6.24 -3.06 -6.10
CA LYS A 58 6.15 -3.03 -7.58
C LYS A 58 4.97 -2.22 -8.10
N HIS A 59 3.83 -2.25 -7.41
CA HIS A 59 2.61 -1.57 -7.88
C HIS A 59 2.50 -0.13 -7.41
N PHE A 60 2.97 0.19 -6.20
CA PHE A 60 2.75 1.50 -5.58
C PHE A 60 4.00 2.37 -5.46
N LEU A 61 5.19 1.76 -5.47
CA LEU A 61 6.46 2.42 -5.16
C LEU A 61 7.53 2.20 -6.25
N SER A 62 7.13 1.78 -7.45
CA SER A 62 8.04 1.54 -8.58
C SER A 62 8.45 2.82 -9.33
N HIS A 63 7.73 3.91 -9.12
CA HIS A 63 8.06 5.22 -9.69
C HIS A 63 8.81 6.05 -8.65
N ASP A 64 10.09 6.35 -8.92
CA ASP A 64 10.97 7.10 -8.00
C ASP A 64 10.41 8.48 -7.58
N ASP A 65 9.55 9.03 -8.44
CA ASP A 65 8.89 10.32 -8.28
C ASP A 65 7.54 10.26 -7.53
N GLN A 66 7.08 9.06 -7.13
CA GLN A 66 5.81 8.86 -6.43
C GLN A 66 5.96 8.05 -5.13
N ASN A 67 7.02 8.34 -4.36
CA ASN A 67 7.35 7.60 -3.13
C ASN A 67 6.76 8.19 -1.83
N THR A 68 5.97 9.26 -1.91
CA THR A 68 5.20 9.79 -0.77
C THR A 68 3.72 9.86 -1.11
N LEU A 69 2.85 9.79 -0.10
CA LEU A 69 1.39 9.94 -0.26
C LEU A 69 1.02 11.18 -1.08
N TYR A 70 1.73 12.29 -0.86
CA TYR A 70 1.53 13.51 -1.63
C TYR A 70 1.81 13.29 -3.13
N SER A 71 2.98 12.73 -3.47
CA SER A 71 3.33 12.49 -4.87
C SER A 71 2.54 11.38 -5.55
N MET A 72 2.08 10.37 -4.81
CA MET A 72 1.13 9.37 -5.32
C MET A 72 -0.21 10.02 -5.69
N ARG A 73 -0.69 10.98 -4.87
CA ARG A 73 -1.95 11.66 -5.14
C ARG A 73 -1.84 12.69 -6.25
N TRP A 74 -0.80 13.52 -6.25
CA TRP A 74 -0.77 14.74 -7.06
C TRP A 74 0.22 14.70 -8.22
N ASN A 75 1.21 13.81 -8.18
CA ASN A 75 2.30 13.71 -9.14
C ASN A 75 2.91 15.09 -9.51
N PRO A 76 3.56 15.80 -8.57
CA PRO A 76 4.06 17.15 -8.81
C PRO A 76 5.13 17.23 -9.91
N LYS A 77 5.79 16.10 -10.24
CA LYS A 77 6.71 16.00 -11.38
C LYS A 77 5.98 16.04 -12.73
N ASN A 78 4.83 15.36 -12.83
CA ASN A 78 3.97 15.34 -14.02
C ASN A 78 2.50 15.60 -13.59
N PRO A 79 2.11 16.85 -13.31
CA PRO A 79 0.82 17.16 -12.70
C PRO A 79 -0.37 16.66 -13.52
N GLY A 80 -1.28 15.94 -12.86
CA GLY A 80 -2.49 15.37 -13.48
C GLY A 80 -2.32 13.96 -14.06
N GLU A 81 -1.08 13.49 -14.23
CA GLU A 81 -0.80 12.16 -14.76
C GLU A 81 -0.62 11.13 -13.63
N HIS A 82 -1.06 9.89 -13.87
CA HIS A 82 -0.85 8.72 -12.98
C HIS A 82 -1.13 9.02 -11.49
N GLN A 83 -2.38 9.36 -11.16
CA GLN A 83 -2.82 9.62 -9.79
C GLN A 83 -3.45 8.37 -9.16
N TYR A 84 -3.02 8.03 -7.94
CA TYR A 84 -3.46 6.80 -7.25
C TYR A 84 -4.90 6.86 -6.69
N ALA A 85 -5.50 8.04 -6.63
CA ALA A 85 -6.86 8.23 -6.14
C ALA A 85 -7.51 9.48 -6.74
N THR A 86 -8.84 9.47 -6.79
CA THR A 86 -9.66 10.61 -7.24
C THR A 86 -10.05 11.52 -6.09
N ASP A 87 -10.25 11.00 -4.88
CA ASP A 87 -10.54 11.81 -3.70
C ASP A 87 -9.39 12.78 -3.41
N ILE A 88 -9.69 14.08 -3.35
CA ILE A 88 -8.72 15.14 -3.05
C ILE A 88 -8.16 15.02 -1.63
N LYS A 89 -8.90 14.41 -0.70
CA LYS A 89 -8.47 14.20 0.69
C LYS A 89 -7.74 12.87 0.91
N TRP A 90 -7.48 12.10 -0.14
CA TRP A 90 -6.85 10.78 -0.01
C TRP A 90 -5.49 10.86 0.69
N ALA A 91 -4.64 11.82 0.31
CA ALA A 91 -3.31 11.95 0.90
C ALA A 91 -3.38 12.36 2.38
N GLU A 92 -4.28 13.28 2.72
CA GLU A 92 -4.49 13.75 4.10
C GLU A 92 -5.05 12.64 4.99
N SER A 93 -6.07 11.93 4.51
CA SER A 93 -6.71 10.82 5.24
C SER A 93 -5.71 9.72 5.56
N ASN A 94 -4.89 9.32 4.58
CA ASN A 94 -3.85 8.32 4.79
C ASN A 94 -2.71 8.84 5.67
N ALA A 95 -2.32 10.11 5.54
CA ALA A 95 -1.29 10.71 6.39
C ALA A 95 -1.69 10.72 7.87
N ASN A 96 -2.96 10.99 8.18
CA ASN A 96 -3.49 10.93 9.55
C ASN A 96 -3.37 9.52 10.13
N ILE A 97 -3.73 8.48 9.36
CA ILE A 97 -3.58 7.09 9.78
C ILE A 97 -2.11 6.76 10.10
N ILE A 98 -1.18 7.15 9.22
CA ILE A 98 0.26 6.92 9.45
C ILE A 98 0.75 7.69 10.68
N ALA A 99 0.37 8.95 10.84
CA ALA A 99 0.74 9.77 11.99
C ALA A 99 0.23 9.17 13.31
N ASP A 100 -1.01 8.66 13.33
CA ASP A 100 -1.58 7.99 14.50
C ASP A 100 -0.82 6.71 14.85
N PHE A 101 -0.36 5.92 13.86
CA PHE A 101 0.50 4.77 14.11
C PHE A 101 1.82 5.19 14.79
N TYR A 102 2.50 6.21 14.28
CA TYR A 102 3.75 6.72 14.87
C TYR A 102 3.54 7.25 16.29
N LYS A 103 2.48 8.04 16.50
CA LYS A 103 2.09 8.57 17.80
C LYS A 103 1.82 7.46 18.81
N ASN A 104 1.09 6.41 18.42
CA ASN A 104 0.80 5.26 19.28
C ASN A 104 2.06 4.48 19.65
N MET A 105 3.05 4.42 18.75
CA MET A 105 4.37 3.84 19.01
C MET A 105 5.30 4.77 19.81
N LYS A 106 4.88 6.02 20.08
CA LYS A 106 5.68 7.06 20.75
C LYS A 106 7.02 7.32 20.04
N THR A 107 6.98 7.34 18.72
CA THR A 107 8.15 7.61 17.86
C THR A 107 7.73 8.46 16.66
N GLU A 108 8.68 8.87 15.83
CA GLU A 108 8.45 9.74 14.67
C GLU A 108 9.05 9.18 13.38
N GLY A 109 8.58 9.69 12.25
CA GLY A 109 9.09 9.32 10.93
C GLY A 109 10.53 9.78 10.75
N LYS A 110 11.28 9.06 9.90
CA LYS A 110 12.70 9.35 9.65
C LYS A 110 12.96 9.92 8.25
N TYR A 111 12.34 9.33 7.23
CA TYR A 111 12.62 9.65 5.83
C TYR A 111 11.45 10.42 5.24
N PHE A 112 11.71 11.65 4.81
CA PHE A 112 10.73 12.54 4.19
C PHE A 112 11.26 13.07 2.87
N LYS A 113 10.37 13.25 1.90
CA LYS A 113 10.62 13.98 0.66
C LYS A 113 9.54 15.05 0.53
N LEU A 114 9.95 16.31 0.69
CA LEU A 114 9.07 17.47 0.53
C LEU A 114 9.07 17.93 -0.93
N TYR A 115 7.90 18.30 -1.44
CA TYR A 115 7.75 18.91 -2.76
C TYR A 115 7.45 20.39 -2.57
N VAL A 116 8.39 21.24 -2.98
CA VAL A 116 8.31 22.69 -2.85
C VAL A 116 8.01 23.29 -4.21
N TYR A 117 6.93 24.07 -4.30
CA TYR A 117 6.56 24.76 -5.53
C TYR A 117 7.41 26.01 -5.75
N LYS A 118 7.44 26.47 -7.01
CA LYS A 118 8.31 27.58 -7.46
C LYS A 118 8.01 28.90 -6.78
N ASP A 119 6.82 29.06 -6.24
CA ASP A 119 6.29 30.25 -5.60
C ASP A 119 6.33 30.20 -4.06
N ASP A 120 6.89 29.12 -3.46
CA ASP A 120 7.04 29.01 -2.00
C ASP A 120 8.41 29.52 -1.50
N ASP A 121 8.52 30.84 -1.37
CA ASP A 121 9.73 31.53 -0.90
C ASP A 121 10.14 31.16 0.54
N LYS A 122 9.25 30.57 1.34
CA LYS A 122 9.54 30.20 2.74
C LYS A 122 10.31 28.88 2.83
N LEU A 123 9.98 27.94 1.96
CA LEU A 123 10.52 26.57 1.98
C LEU A 123 11.59 26.30 0.91
N GLN A 124 11.85 27.23 0.00
CA GLN A 124 12.96 27.15 -0.97
C GLN A 124 14.35 27.46 -0.38
N LYS A 125 14.44 27.88 0.88
CA LYS A 125 15.70 28.28 1.54
C LYS A 125 16.54 27.11 2.02
#